data_AF-A0A7K0Y5A0-F1
#
_entry.id   AF-A0A7K0Y5A0-F1
#
_cell.length_a   1.000
_cell.length_b   1.000
_cell.length_c   1.000
_cell.angle_alpha   90.00
_cell.angle_beta   90.00
_cell.angle_gamma   90.00
#
_symmetry.space_group_name_H-M   'P 1'
#
loop_
_entity.id
_entity.type
_entity.pdbx_description
1 polymer ?
#
loop_
_entity_poly.entity_id
_entity_poly.type
_entity_poly.pdbx_seq_one_letter_code
_entity_poly.pdbx_strand_id
1 'polypeptide(L)'
;MTASSGTQNPDATSVPQPTLDPSVGDACRVLLIRHGRSADIVPGSSDSVDPPLHTEGVQQALLLGQRLAKTRIDAVYSSHLKRAFSTAEAVSEHHELPVGVFEDLEEVRLGDWGHGEFRRRAAIQDPEFLEWRLRGTWDGIPNGEGDEAFRLRVANRIHDLAGKHRGETIAVVCHGG
;
A
#
# COMPACT_ATOMS: atom_id res chain seq x y z
N MET A 1 -40.39 -14.92 39.26
CA MET A 1 -39.90 -13.97 38.25
C MET A 1 -38.44 -13.70 38.55
N THR A 2 -37.54 -14.40 37.87
CA THR A 2 -36.10 -14.11 37.88
C THR A 2 -35.64 -14.16 36.43
N ALA A 3 -35.44 -12.98 35.85
CA ALA A 3 -34.99 -12.83 34.48
C ALA A 3 -33.50 -13.19 34.40
N SER A 4 -33.18 -14.21 33.59
CA SER A 4 -31.81 -14.50 33.17
C SER A 4 -31.42 -13.47 32.11
N SER A 5 -30.53 -12.55 32.46
CA SER A 5 -29.93 -11.62 31.50
C SER A 5 -28.76 -12.32 30.83
N GLY A 6 -28.98 -12.77 29.60
CA GLY A 6 -27.92 -13.27 28.74
C GLY A 6 -26.98 -12.13 28.38
N THR A 7 -25.72 -12.22 28.80
CA THR A 7 -24.63 -11.39 28.30
C THR A 7 -24.36 -11.78 26.85
N GLN A 8 -24.82 -10.96 25.91
CA GLN A 8 -24.41 -11.06 24.51
C GLN A 8 -22.94 -10.65 24.41
N ASN A 9 -22.12 -11.57 23.93
CA ASN A 9 -20.70 -11.37 23.67
C ASN A 9 -20.56 -10.50 22.41
N PRO A 10 -19.98 -9.28 22.47
CA PRO A 10 -19.94 -8.34 21.35
C PRO A 10 -18.99 -8.73 20.21
N ASP A 11 -18.30 -9.87 20.31
CA ASP A 11 -17.16 -10.23 19.44
C ASP A 11 -17.48 -11.23 18.32
N ALA A 12 -18.76 -11.51 18.05
CA ALA A 12 -19.21 -12.58 17.15
C ALA A 12 -19.00 -12.33 15.64
N THR A 13 -18.21 -11.33 15.24
CA THR A 13 -17.94 -11.00 13.82
C THR A 13 -16.47 -10.96 13.44
N SER A 14 -15.55 -11.25 14.37
CA SER A 14 -14.12 -11.25 14.05
C SER A 14 -13.74 -12.53 13.30
N VAL A 15 -13.44 -12.39 12.01
CA VAL A 15 -12.74 -13.44 11.26
C VAL A 15 -11.27 -13.35 11.66
N PRO A 16 -10.68 -14.39 12.28
CA PRO A 16 -9.28 -14.37 12.66
C PRO A 16 -8.40 -14.17 11.42
N GLN A 17 -7.37 -13.35 11.56
CA GLN A 17 -6.37 -13.22 10.51
C GLN A 17 -5.68 -14.58 10.30
N PRO A 18 -5.43 -15.00 9.05
CA PRO A 18 -4.65 -16.20 8.81
C PRO A 18 -3.31 -16.07 9.51
N THR A 19 -3.02 -16.98 10.43
CA THR A 19 -1.67 -17.16 10.95
C THR A 19 -0.87 -17.95 9.93
N LEU A 20 0.42 -17.61 9.82
CA LEU A 20 1.34 -18.40 8.99
C LEU A 20 1.28 -19.85 9.43
N ASP A 21 1.23 -20.76 8.45
CA ASP A 21 1.33 -22.19 8.69
C ASP A 21 2.66 -22.47 9.43
N PRO A 22 2.67 -23.18 10.57
CA PRO A 22 3.92 -23.59 11.21
C PRO A 22 4.90 -24.31 10.26
N SER A 23 4.42 -24.86 9.13
CA SER A 23 5.22 -25.49 8.08
C SER A 23 6.09 -24.52 7.26
N VAL A 24 5.85 -23.19 7.28
CA VAL A 24 6.67 -22.21 6.53
C VAL A 24 8.04 -21.89 7.18
N GLY A 25 8.43 -22.57 8.27
CA GLY A 25 9.77 -22.48 8.83
C GLY A 25 10.16 -21.06 9.24
N ASP A 26 11.37 -20.64 8.89
CA ASP A 26 11.92 -19.29 9.10
C ASP A 26 11.58 -18.32 7.95
N ALA A 27 10.42 -18.47 7.31
CA ALA A 27 9.97 -17.51 6.30
C ALA A 27 9.77 -16.11 6.90
N CYS A 28 10.02 -15.08 6.08
CA CYS A 28 9.69 -13.70 6.43
C CYS A 28 8.18 -13.46 6.26
N ARG A 29 7.54 -12.83 7.24
CA ARG A 29 6.18 -12.33 7.12
C ARG A 29 6.19 -10.93 6.54
N VAL A 30 5.59 -10.72 5.37
CA VAL A 30 5.48 -9.40 4.75
C VAL A 30 4.07 -8.84 4.95
N LEU A 31 3.96 -7.71 5.65
CA LEU A 31 2.73 -6.91 5.71
C LEU A 31 2.72 -5.94 4.53
N LEU A 32 1.96 -6.26 3.48
CA LEU A 32 1.75 -5.37 2.35
C LEU A 32 0.69 -4.34 2.68
N ILE A 33 1.08 -3.08 2.65
CA ILE A 33 0.26 -1.94 3.07
C ILE A 33 0.15 -0.99 1.90
N ARG A 34 -1.07 -0.72 1.46
CA ARG A 34 -1.32 0.39 0.55
C ARG A 34 -1.30 1.71 1.32
N HIS A 35 -0.71 2.74 0.75
CA HIS A 35 -0.76 4.09 1.30
C HIS A 35 -2.21 4.57 1.59
N GLY A 36 -2.38 5.45 2.57
CA GLY A 36 -3.66 6.12 2.83
C GLY A 36 -4.12 7.00 1.67
N ARG A 37 -5.38 7.44 1.66
CA ARG A 37 -5.93 8.27 0.58
C ARG A 37 -5.02 9.48 0.27
N SER A 38 -4.59 9.61 -0.99
CA SER A 38 -3.82 10.78 -1.44
C SER A 38 -4.72 12.01 -1.55
N ALA A 39 -4.11 13.20 -1.54
CA ALA A 39 -4.77 14.42 -1.98
C ALA A 39 -5.29 14.28 -3.42
N ASP A 40 -6.27 15.12 -3.75
CA ASP A 40 -6.79 15.23 -5.10
C ASP A 40 -5.75 15.82 -6.03
N ILE A 41 -5.81 15.44 -7.31
CA ILE A 41 -4.91 15.96 -8.33
C ILE A 41 -5.54 17.21 -8.94
N VAL A 42 -4.75 18.29 -8.96
CA VAL A 42 -5.09 19.56 -9.59
C VAL A 42 -4.26 19.70 -10.88
N PRO A 43 -4.90 19.77 -12.07
CA PRO A 43 -4.19 19.95 -13.33
C PRO A 43 -3.26 21.16 -13.31
N GLY A 44 -2.00 20.97 -13.76
CA GLY A 44 -0.98 22.02 -13.81
C GLY A 44 -0.26 22.30 -12.49
N SER A 45 -0.63 21.62 -11.39
CA SER A 45 0.06 21.74 -10.10
C SER A 45 1.23 20.76 -9.99
N SER A 46 2.41 21.24 -9.59
CA SER A 46 3.57 20.40 -9.27
C SER A 46 3.31 19.45 -8.10
N ASP A 47 2.44 19.83 -7.16
CA ASP A 47 2.08 18.97 -6.02
C ASP A 47 1.28 17.75 -6.46
N SER A 48 0.71 17.76 -7.66
CA SER A 48 -0.03 16.62 -8.20
C SER A 48 0.86 15.53 -8.81
N VAL A 49 2.17 15.79 -8.95
CA VAL A 49 3.16 14.80 -9.36
C VAL A 49 3.35 13.75 -8.26
N ASP A 50 3.53 14.21 -7.03
CA ASP A 50 3.62 13.38 -5.83
C ASP A 50 2.70 13.95 -4.74
N PRO A 51 1.39 13.68 -4.82
CA PRO A 51 0.42 14.25 -3.90
C PRO A 51 0.65 13.69 -2.49
N PRO A 52 0.63 14.54 -1.46
CA PRO A 52 0.67 14.09 -0.07
C PRO A 52 -0.60 13.32 0.29
N LEU A 53 -0.69 12.84 1.53
CA LEU A 53 -1.95 12.31 2.05
C LEU A 53 -3.02 13.42 2.11
N HIS A 54 -4.26 13.04 1.81
CA HIS A 54 -5.43 13.83 2.16
C HIS A 54 -5.63 13.81 3.68
N THR A 55 -6.43 14.73 4.24
CA THR A 55 -6.75 14.73 5.68
C THR A 55 -7.34 13.40 6.15
N GLU A 56 -8.23 12.80 5.36
CA GLU A 56 -8.73 11.43 5.57
C GLU A 56 -7.61 10.38 5.50
N GLY A 57 -6.66 10.53 4.57
CA GLY A 57 -5.51 9.63 4.42
C GLY A 57 -4.57 9.67 5.62
N VAL A 58 -4.37 10.86 6.22
CA VAL A 58 -3.62 11.02 7.47
C VAL A 58 -4.32 10.27 8.59
N GLN A 59 -5.65 10.42 8.73
CA GLN A 59 -6.41 9.67 9.73
C GLN A 59 -6.32 8.15 9.51
N GLN A 60 -6.38 7.69 8.26
CA GLN A 60 -6.19 6.27 7.92
C GLN A 60 -4.81 5.76 8.34
N ALA A 61 -3.75 6.52 8.05
CA ALA A 61 -2.38 6.17 8.42
C ALA A 61 -2.21 6.08 9.95
N LEU A 62 -2.75 7.05 10.70
CA LEU A 62 -2.72 7.03 12.17
C LEU A 62 -3.47 5.82 12.75
N LEU A 63 -4.66 5.52 12.24
CA LEU A 63 -5.44 4.36 12.69
C LEU A 63 -4.74 3.04 12.34
N LEU A 64 -4.06 2.97 11.20
CA LEU A 64 -3.25 1.82 10.83
C LEU A 64 -2.06 1.63 11.79
N GLY A 65 -1.32 2.70 12.09
CA GLY A 65 -0.24 2.69 13.08
C GLY A 65 -0.72 2.17 14.42
N GLN A 66 -1.81 2.71 14.94
CA GLN A 66 -2.42 2.26 16.21
C GLN A 66 -2.83 0.78 16.16
N ARG A 67 -3.42 0.33 15.06
CA ARG A 67 -3.80 -1.08 14.86
C ARG A 67 -2.59 -2.01 14.89
N LEU A 68 -1.46 -1.56 14.33
CA LEU A 68 -0.25 -2.36 14.22
C LEU A 68 0.71 -2.22 15.41
N ALA A 69 0.47 -1.28 16.33
CA ALA A 69 1.37 -0.98 17.45
C ALA A 69 1.75 -2.20 18.33
N LYS A 70 0.87 -3.20 18.45
CA LYS A 70 1.13 -4.45 19.20
C LYS A 70 1.57 -5.63 18.32
N THR A 71 1.62 -5.44 17.01
CA THR A 71 2.12 -6.43 16.06
C THR A 71 3.64 -6.36 16.06
N ARG A 72 4.32 -7.50 16.15
CA ARG A 72 5.77 -7.53 15.95
C ARG A 72 6.09 -7.07 14.52
N ILE A 73 6.88 -6.01 14.41
CA ILE A 73 7.43 -5.50 13.16
C ILE A 73 8.91 -5.26 13.44
N ASP A 74 9.78 -5.89 12.66
CA ASP A 74 11.23 -5.86 12.81
C ASP A 74 11.87 -4.85 11.82
N ALA A 75 11.19 -4.53 10.72
CA ALA A 75 11.60 -3.48 9.78
C ALA A 75 10.41 -2.83 9.05
N VAL A 76 10.55 -1.55 8.70
CA VAL A 76 9.56 -0.79 7.91
C VAL A 76 10.19 -0.27 6.64
N TYR A 77 9.54 -0.54 5.51
CA TYR A 77 9.96 -0.14 4.18
C TYR A 77 8.86 0.64 3.48
N SER A 78 9.24 1.58 2.63
CA SER A 78 8.28 2.38 1.88
C SER A 78 8.77 2.74 0.48
N SER A 79 7.81 2.92 -0.42
CA SER A 79 8.02 3.74 -1.61
C SER A 79 8.45 5.15 -1.23
N HIS A 80 9.30 5.75 -2.04
CA HIS A 80 9.74 7.14 -1.87
C HIS A 80 8.63 8.21 -2.00
N LEU A 81 7.50 7.90 -2.65
CA LEU A 81 6.39 8.83 -2.85
C LEU A 81 5.75 9.24 -1.51
N LYS A 82 5.54 10.55 -1.31
CA LYS A 82 5.11 11.18 -0.03
C LYS A 82 3.99 10.44 0.67
N ARG A 83 2.92 10.09 -0.07
CA ARG A 83 1.75 9.39 0.49
C ARG A 83 2.09 8.03 1.12
N ALA A 84 2.99 7.28 0.50
CA ALA A 84 3.45 5.99 1.03
C ALA A 84 4.43 6.21 2.19
N PHE A 85 5.34 7.16 2.05
CA PHE A 85 6.29 7.52 3.11
C PHE A 85 5.58 7.95 4.40
N SER A 86 4.65 8.91 4.33
CA SER A 86 3.90 9.37 5.51
C SER A 86 3.00 8.27 6.13
N THR A 87 2.52 7.33 5.32
CA THR A 87 1.80 6.16 5.84
C THR A 87 2.76 5.22 6.58
N ALA A 88 3.98 5.04 6.09
CA ALA A 88 5.01 4.25 6.73
C ALA A 88 5.52 4.89 8.03
N GLU A 89 5.67 6.21 8.07
CA GLU A 89 6.06 6.95 9.28
C GLU A 89 5.06 6.70 10.42
N ALA A 90 3.76 6.80 10.14
CA ALA A 90 2.72 6.53 11.12
C ALA A 90 2.76 5.10 11.69
N VAL A 91 3.25 4.13 10.91
CA VAL A 91 3.50 2.76 11.40
C VAL A 91 4.81 2.72 12.21
N SER A 92 5.90 3.28 11.67
CA SER A 92 7.24 3.16 12.25
C SER A 92 7.39 3.86 13.61
N GLU A 93 6.66 4.95 13.83
CA GLU A 93 6.63 5.68 15.11
C GLU A 93 6.25 4.78 16.30
N HIS A 94 5.34 3.81 16.11
CA HIS A 94 4.94 2.88 17.16
C HIS A 94 5.98 1.80 17.47
N HIS A 95 6.97 1.63 16.61
CA HIS A 95 8.00 0.59 16.72
C HIS A 95 9.40 1.16 16.95
N GLU A 96 9.56 2.49 16.95
CA GLU A 96 10.86 3.17 17.05
C GLU A 96 11.86 2.71 15.97
N LEU A 97 11.35 2.38 14.78
CA LEU A 97 12.13 1.92 13.64
C LEU A 97 12.32 3.03 12.61
N PRO A 98 13.47 3.09 11.91
CA PRO A 98 13.60 3.93 10.74
C PRO A 98 12.80 3.36 9.56
N VAL A 99 12.39 4.23 8.63
CA VAL A 99 11.78 3.83 7.36
C VAL A 99 12.86 3.66 6.29
N GLY A 100 13.04 2.45 5.77
CA GLY A 100 13.88 2.20 4.60
C GLY A 100 13.15 2.55 3.31
N VAL A 101 13.73 3.41 2.47
CA VAL A 101 13.06 3.94 1.27
C VAL A 101 13.62 3.30 0.01
N PHE A 102 12.73 2.82 -0.88
CA PHE A 102 13.11 2.23 -2.15
C PHE A 102 12.23 2.77 -3.29
N GLU A 103 12.88 3.23 -4.37
CA GLU A 103 12.18 3.66 -5.59
C GLU A 103 11.46 2.48 -6.25
N ASP A 104 12.00 1.26 -6.20
CA ASP A 104 11.39 0.07 -6.79
C ASP A 104 10.00 -0.28 -6.22
N LEU A 105 9.61 0.29 -5.07
CA LEU A 105 8.29 0.11 -4.46
C LEU A 105 7.26 1.14 -4.94
N GLU A 106 7.65 2.09 -5.80
CA GLU A 106 6.76 3.13 -6.31
C GLU A 106 5.65 2.55 -7.21
N GLU A 107 4.60 3.35 -7.39
CA GLU A 107 3.46 3.04 -8.25
C GLU A 107 3.91 2.79 -9.69
N VAL A 108 3.06 2.15 -10.50
CA VAL A 108 3.33 2.00 -11.93
C VAL A 108 3.72 3.33 -12.58
N ARG A 109 4.79 3.33 -13.39
CA ARG A 109 5.19 4.52 -14.14
C ARG A 109 4.31 4.67 -15.36
N LEU A 110 3.40 5.63 -15.29
CA LEU A 110 2.33 5.83 -16.27
C LEU A 110 2.76 6.56 -17.56
N GLY A 111 4.04 6.88 -17.74
CA GLY A 111 4.51 7.57 -18.95
C GLY A 111 3.70 8.82 -19.28
N ASP A 112 3.18 8.87 -20.51
CA ASP A 112 2.35 9.98 -21.01
C ASP A 112 1.02 10.13 -20.26
N TRP A 113 0.57 9.11 -19.53
CA TRP A 113 -0.61 9.15 -18.66
C TRP A 113 -0.28 9.53 -17.21
N GLY A 114 0.98 9.90 -16.92
CA GLY A 114 1.39 10.43 -15.63
C GLY A 114 0.79 11.81 -15.30
N HIS A 115 1.22 12.40 -14.19
CA HIS A 115 0.90 13.79 -13.83
C HIS A 115 -0.60 14.15 -13.81
N GLY A 116 -1.45 13.18 -13.44
CA GLY A 116 -2.89 13.35 -13.37
C GLY A 116 -3.66 12.98 -14.63
N GLU A 117 -2.98 12.73 -15.74
CA GLU A 117 -3.61 12.42 -17.02
C GLU A 117 -4.42 11.12 -16.94
N PHE A 118 -3.90 10.09 -16.27
CA PHE A 118 -4.64 8.85 -16.00
C PHE A 118 -5.99 9.12 -15.30
N ARG A 119 -6.00 9.96 -14.25
CA ARG A 119 -7.23 10.30 -13.52
C ARG A 119 -8.16 11.17 -14.37
N ARG A 120 -7.62 12.09 -15.16
CA ARG A 120 -8.39 12.93 -16.08
C ARG A 120 -9.09 12.07 -17.13
N ARG A 121 -8.36 11.18 -17.80
CA ARG A 121 -8.87 10.22 -18.79
C ARG A 121 -9.94 9.31 -18.21
N ALA A 122 -9.73 8.81 -16.99
CA ALA A 122 -10.74 8.06 -16.26
C ALA A 122 -12.03 8.86 -16.04
N ALA A 123 -11.91 10.11 -15.59
CA ALA A 123 -13.05 10.98 -15.29
C ALA A 123 -13.88 11.32 -16.53
N ILE A 124 -13.24 11.51 -17.68
CA ILE A 124 -13.93 11.82 -18.94
C ILE A 124 -14.33 10.58 -19.75
N GLN A 125 -14.07 9.37 -19.24
CA GLN A 125 -14.28 8.11 -19.96
C GLN A 125 -13.60 8.11 -21.34
N ASP A 126 -12.34 8.56 -21.37
CA ASP A 126 -11.51 8.62 -22.58
C ASP A 126 -11.46 7.25 -23.28
N PRO A 127 -11.64 7.18 -24.62
CA PRO A 127 -11.67 5.90 -25.33
C PRO A 127 -10.43 5.04 -25.10
N GLU A 128 -9.23 5.64 -25.06
CA GLU A 128 -8.00 4.89 -24.82
C GLU A 128 -7.97 4.35 -23.38
N PHE A 129 -8.46 5.12 -22.40
CA PHE A 129 -8.60 4.65 -21.02
C PHE A 129 -9.60 3.48 -20.90
N LEU A 130 -10.71 3.53 -21.64
CA LEU A 130 -11.67 2.42 -21.65
C LEU A 130 -11.07 1.17 -22.27
N GLU A 131 -10.33 1.30 -23.37
CA GLU A 131 -9.61 0.18 -23.98
C GLU A 131 -8.55 -0.41 -23.05
N TRP A 132 -7.73 0.44 -22.42
CA TRP A 132 -6.76 0.04 -21.40
C TRP A 132 -7.44 -0.73 -20.25
N ARG A 133 -8.54 -0.20 -19.72
CA ARG A 133 -9.31 -0.82 -18.62
C ARG A 133 -9.84 -2.20 -19.02
N LEU A 134 -10.26 -2.39 -20.27
CA LEU A 134 -10.72 -3.69 -20.78
C LEU A 134 -9.57 -4.68 -20.96
N ARG A 135 -8.37 -4.22 -21.33
CA ARG A 135 -7.17 -5.07 -21.42
C ARG A 135 -6.72 -5.58 -20.06
N GLY A 136 -6.88 -4.77 -19.01
CA GLY A 136 -6.56 -5.17 -17.63
C GLY A 136 -5.07 -5.38 -17.38
N THR A 137 -4.21 -4.75 -18.19
CA THR A 137 -2.75 -4.77 -18.05
C THR A 137 -2.22 -3.35 -18.14
N TRP A 138 -1.01 -3.09 -17.65
CA TRP A 138 -0.34 -1.79 -17.77
C TRP A 138 0.29 -1.56 -19.17
N ASP A 139 0.11 -2.49 -20.10
CA ASP A 139 0.65 -2.40 -21.44
C ASP A 139 -0.11 -1.40 -22.32
N GLY A 140 0.60 -0.78 -23.27
CA GLY A 140 0.00 0.11 -24.27
C GLY A 140 -0.12 1.57 -23.84
N ILE A 141 0.27 1.93 -22.61
CA ILE A 141 0.42 3.33 -22.22
C ILE A 141 1.71 3.89 -22.84
N PRO A 142 1.67 4.95 -23.68
CA PRO A 142 2.86 5.50 -24.31
C PRO A 142 3.89 5.95 -23.28
N ASN A 143 5.16 5.59 -23.49
CA ASN A 143 6.28 5.80 -22.56
C ASN A 143 6.05 5.27 -21.13
N GLY A 144 5.05 4.39 -20.95
CA GLY A 144 4.78 3.70 -19.69
C GLY A 144 5.71 2.50 -19.48
N GLU A 145 5.78 2.03 -18.24
CA GLU A 145 6.64 0.92 -17.85
C GLU A 145 6.19 -0.44 -18.40
N GLY A 146 4.89 -0.63 -18.60
CA GLY A 146 4.32 -1.92 -18.99
C GLY A 146 4.16 -2.87 -17.81
N ASP A 147 3.37 -3.92 -18.00
CA ASP A 147 2.89 -4.76 -16.90
C ASP A 147 3.98 -5.68 -16.34
N GLU A 148 4.66 -6.43 -17.22
CA GLU A 148 5.71 -7.35 -16.80
C GLU A 148 6.87 -6.64 -16.09
N ALA A 149 7.33 -5.51 -16.63
CA ALA A 149 8.41 -4.74 -16.05
C ALA A 149 8.03 -4.19 -14.66
N PHE A 150 6.82 -3.67 -14.52
CA PHE A 150 6.29 -3.21 -13.23
C PHE A 150 6.22 -4.36 -12.21
N ARG A 151 5.60 -5.49 -12.57
CA ARG A 151 5.48 -6.67 -11.70
C ARG A 151 6.85 -7.18 -11.25
N LEU A 152 7.80 -7.32 -12.17
CA LEU A 152 9.15 -7.80 -11.86
C LEU A 152 9.90 -6.82 -10.94
N ARG A 153 9.83 -5.51 -11.20
CA ARG A 153 10.49 -4.49 -10.36
C ARG A 153 10.03 -4.59 -8.91
N VAL A 154 8.71 -4.55 -8.69
CA VAL A 154 8.14 -4.58 -7.33
C VAL A 154 8.38 -5.94 -6.66
N ALA A 155 8.12 -7.04 -7.36
CA ALA A 155 8.27 -8.38 -6.81
C ALA A 155 9.73 -8.69 -6.42
N ASN A 156 10.70 -8.32 -7.26
CA ASN A 156 12.12 -8.52 -6.96
C ASN A 156 12.53 -7.75 -5.70
N ARG A 157 12.09 -6.48 -5.56
CA ARG A 157 12.39 -5.70 -4.36
C ARG A 157 11.79 -6.33 -3.10
N ILE A 158 10.53 -6.75 -3.14
CA ILE A 158 9.88 -7.40 -1.99
C ILE A 158 10.58 -8.73 -1.66
N HIS A 159 10.94 -9.52 -2.67
CA HIS A 159 11.66 -10.78 -2.49
C HIS A 159 13.04 -10.57 -1.84
N ASP A 160 13.80 -9.59 -2.32
CA ASP A 160 15.12 -9.23 -1.76
C ASP A 160 15.02 -8.80 -0.29
N LEU A 161 13.99 -8.03 0.08
CA LEU A 161 13.75 -7.64 1.46
C LEU A 161 13.37 -8.87 2.29
N ALA A 162 12.40 -9.67 1.86
CA ALA A 162 11.99 -10.88 2.56
C ALA A 162 13.17 -11.85 2.78
N GLY A 163 14.07 -11.98 1.80
CA GLY A 163 15.27 -12.81 1.91
C GLY A 163 16.24 -12.38 3.02
N LYS A 164 16.27 -11.09 3.36
CA LYS A 164 17.11 -10.52 4.44
C LYS A 164 16.49 -10.64 5.84
N HIS A 165 15.20 -10.98 5.91
CA HIS A 165 14.38 -10.91 7.14
C HIS A 165 13.74 -12.27 7.47
N ARG A 166 14.51 -13.37 7.35
CA ARG A 166 14.03 -14.73 7.69
C ARG A 166 13.64 -14.80 9.17
N GLY A 167 12.46 -15.32 9.45
CA GLY A 167 11.88 -15.40 10.80
C GLY A 167 11.38 -14.07 11.37
N GLU A 168 11.45 -13.00 10.60
CA GLU A 168 11.05 -11.65 11.00
C GLU A 168 9.75 -11.22 10.28
N THR A 169 9.11 -10.17 10.80
CA THR A 169 7.96 -9.53 10.18
C THR A 169 8.35 -8.14 9.70
N ILE A 170 8.17 -7.86 8.40
CA ILE A 170 8.42 -6.55 7.81
C ILE A 170 7.13 -5.90 7.36
N ALA A 171 7.04 -4.58 7.48
CA ALA A 171 5.98 -3.78 6.88
C ALA A 171 6.50 -3.12 5.59
N VAL A 172 5.77 -3.30 4.49
CA VAL A 172 6.12 -2.70 3.19
C VAL A 172 4.95 -1.85 2.74
N VAL A 173 5.16 -0.53 2.72
CA VAL A 173 4.15 0.46 2.33
C VAL A 173 4.35 0.86 0.88
N CYS A 174 3.37 0.53 0.04
CA CYS A 174 3.40 0.72 -1.40
C CYS A 174 2.04 1.21 -1.93
N HIS A 175 1.71 0.90 -3.18
CA HIS A 175 0.58 1.46 -3.91
C HIS A 175 -0.46 0.39 -4.29
N GLY A 176 -1.42 0.77 -5.13
CA GLY A 176 -2.56 -0.09 -5.46
C GLY A 176 -2.39 -0.91 -6.74
N GLY A 177 -1.42 -0.57 -7.59
CA GLY A 177 -1.10 -1.31 -8.82
C GLY A 177 -0.63 -2.73 -8.59
#